data_AF-A0A4Y7KP91-F1
#
_entry.id   AF-A0A4Y7KP91-F1
#
_cell.length_a   1.000
_cell.length_b   1.000
_cell.length_c   1.000
_cell.angle_alpha   90.00
_cell.angle_beta   90.00
_cell.angle_gamma   90.00
#
_symmetry.space_group_name_H-M   'P 1'
#
loop_
_entity.id
_entity.type
_entity.pdbx_description
1 polymer ?
#
loop_
_entity_poly.entity_id
_entity_poly.type
_entity_poly.pdbx_seq_one_letter_code
_entity_poly.pdbx_strand_id
1 'polypeptide(L)'
;MLEVILPPTIETPALVRGPSDLMRVGGDHASQISQQLGFSNSLLVDSQGFSGGLWLLWNKSEVDLRATSVSRWGIHAVVIVPGAKPWVLSSVYASNNPKFRQQVWNELQHVSEIDCPLGVIGDLNVLHSLSDKKGGILPTYSDIKELNNVMNVCNLMDKKPGGPRFTWTNKQVRGRNIQERLGHLLVNE
;
A
#
# COMPACT_ATOMS: atom_id res chain seq x y z
N MET A 1 -5.91 16.60 -5.96
CA MET A 1 -5.14 15.39 -6.24
C MET A 1 -4.94 14.63 -4.93
N LEU A 2 -4.95 13.29 -4.96
CA LEU A 2 -4.72 12.39 -3.82
C LEU A 2 -3.62 11.40 -4.21
N GLU A 3 -2.58 11.27 -3.40
CA GLU A 3 -1.45 10.37 -3.66
C GLU A 3 -1.05 9.60 -2.41
N VAL A 4 -0.70 8.32 -2.59
CA VAL A 4 -0.22 7.43 -1.54
C VAL A 4 1.21 7.03 -1.85
N ILE A 5 2.12 7.30 -0.91
CA ILE A 5 3.52 6.88 -1.02
C ILE A 5 3.78 5.81 0.05
N LEU A 6 4.19 4.63 -0.43
CA LEU A 6 4.43 3.45 0.37
C LEU A 6 5.94 3.17 0.50
N PRO A 7 6.39 2.54 1.59
CA PRO A 7 7.78 2.19 1.75
C PRO A 7 8.25 1.14 0.74
N PRO A 8 9.50 1.22 0.26
CA PRO A 8 10.05 0.18 -0.58
C PRO A 8 10.11 -1.12 0.22
N THR A 9 9.67 -2.22 -0.39
CA THR A 9 9.78 -3.55 0.20
C THR A 9 11.24 -3.81 0.59
N ILE A 10 11.47 -4.06 1.88
CA ILE A 10 12.82 -4.17 2.49
C ILE A 10 13.49 -5.49 2.06
N GLU A 11 13.97 -5.56 0.82
CA GLU A 11 15.06 -6.44 0.36
C GLU A 11 15.84 -5.80 -0.82
N THR A 12 15.83 -4.46 -0.92
CA THR A 12 16.59 -3.75 -1.95
C THR A 12 17.78 -3.01 -1.34
N PRO A 13 19.04 -3.39 -1.65
CA PRO A 13 20.18 -2.52 -1.40
C PRO A 13 20.00 -1.25 -2.26
N ALA A 14 20.03 -0.11 -1.59
CA ALA A 14 19.86 1.20 -2.18
C ALA A 14 20.98 1.51 -3.19
N LEU A 15 20.62 1.63 -4.47
CA LEU A 15 21.43 2.28 -5.49
C LEU A 15 20.51 2.88 -6.55
N VAL A 16 19.62 3.79 -6.12
CA VAL A 16 19.05 4.85 -6.96
C VAL A 16 18.76 6.02 -6.02
N ARG A 17 19.35 7.19 -6.29
CA ARG A 17 18.91 8.45 -5.68
C ARG A 17 17.49 8.72 -6.20
N GLY A 18 16.49 8.40 -5.40
CA GLY A 18 15.07 8.50 -5.67
C GLY A 18 14.29 8.54 -4.35
N PRO A 19 12.94 8.52 -4.35
CA PRO A 19 12.05 8.86 -3.23
C PRO A 19 12.23 8.05 -1.92
N SER A 20 13.17 7.11 -1.86
CA SER A 20 13.57 6.39 -0.64
C SER A 20 14.09 7.29 0.48
N ASP A 21 14.68 8.45 0.16
CA ASP A 21 15.15 9.41 1.17
C ASP A 21 13.99 10.17 1.85
N LEU A 22 12.83 10.28 1.17
CA LEU A 22 11.63 10.93 1.72
C LEU A 22 11.09 10.15 2.93
N MET A 23 11.28 8.83 2.97
CA MET A 23 10.57 7.95 3.90
C MET A 23 11.25 7.75 5.25
N ARG A 24 12.42 8.40 5.44
CA ARG A 24 13.12 8.55 6.72
C ARG A 24 12.93 9.93 7.33
N VAL A 25 12.14 10.78 6.68
CA VAL A 25 11.88 12.14 7.12
C VAL A 25 10.61 12.17 7.96
N GLY A 26 10.75 12.53 9.24
CA GLY A 26 9.62 12.81 10.13
C GLY A 26 9.41 14.32 10.32
N GLY A 27 8.23 14.69 10.83
CA GLY A 27 7.93 16.05 11.30
C GLY A 27 7.92 17.16 10.24
N ASP A 28 8.40 18.35 10.60
CA ASP A 28 8.31 19.59 9.79
C ASP A 28 8.94 19.47 8.40
N HIS A 29 9.98 18.65 8.26
CA HIS A 29 10.65 18.46 6.98
C HIS A 29 9.77 17.69 5.98
N ALA A 30 8.89 16.81 6.47
CA ALA A 30 7.93 16.11 5.62
C ALA A 30 6.83 17.02 5.07
N SER A 31 6.39 18.00 5.88
CA SER A 31 5.45 19.02 5.44
C SER A 31 6.04 19.89 4.33
N GLN A 32 7.31 20.28 4.45
CA GLN A 32 8.03 21.02 3.40
C GLN A 32 8.15 20.24 2.11
N ILE A 33 8.50 18.95 2.20
CA ILE A 33 8.58 18.04 1.05
C ILE A 33 7.21 17.93 0.37
N SER A 34 6.15 17.74 1.15
CA SER A 34 4.78 17.62 0.61
C SER A 34 4.36 18.87 -0.16
N GLN A 35 4.69 20.05 0.37
CA GLN A 35 4.46 21.32 -0.33
C GLN A 35 5.31 21.47 -1.59
N GLN A 36 6.58 21.03 -1.57
CA GLN A 36 7.44 21.03 -2.76
C GLN A 36 6.92 20.09 -3.86
N LEU A 37 6.26 19.00 -3.47
CA LEU A 37 5.57 18.09 -4.38
C LEU A 37 4.21 18.64 -4.87
N GLY A 38 3.80 19.82 -4.40
CA GLY A 38 2.57 20.50 -4.81
C GLY A 38 1.32 20.06 -4.04
N PHE A 39 1.47 19.37 -2.90
CA PHE A 39 0.36 18.97 -2.05
C PHE A 39 0.13 19.97 -0.90
N SER A 40 -1.13 20.35 -0.67
CA SER A 40 -1.46 21.26 0.43
C SER A 40 -1.44 20.60 1.80
N ASN A 41 -1.62 19.28 1.86
CA ASN A 41 -1.78 18.51 3.08
C ASN A 41 -1.09 17.14 3.00
N SER A 42 -0.69 16.64 4.16
CA SER A 42 -0.04 15.35 4.32
C SER A 42 -0.42 14.70 5.65
N LEU A 43 -0.50 13.37 5.67
CA LEU A 43 -0.58 12.56 6.87
C LEU A 43 0.51 11.49 6.81
N LEU A 44 1.24 11.35 7.91
CA LEU A 44 2.44 10.53 7.98
C LEU A 44 2.36 9.51 9.11
N VAL A 45 2.87 8.32 8.81
CA VAL A 45 3.19 7.29 9.80
C VAL A 45 4.69 7.11 9.78
N ASP A 46 5.34 7.46 10.88
CA ASP A 46 6.80 7.37 10.99
C ASP A 46 7.29 5.91 10.88
N SER A 47 8.48 5.77 10.30
CA SER A 47 9.23 4.52 10.27
C SER A 47 9.53 4.00 11.68
N GLN A 48 9.21 2.73 11.98
CA GLN A 48 9.72 2.06 13.18
C GLN A 48 10.85 1.08 12.84
N GLY A 49 12.09 1.43 13.17
CA GLY A 49 13.26 0.60 12.85
C GLY A 49 13.67 0.71 11.38
N PHE A 50 13.81 -0.43 10.68
CA PHE A 50 14.20 -0.46 9.26
C PHE A 50 13.02 -0.34 8.28
N SER A 51 11.78 -0.36 8.75
CA SER A 51 10.60 -0.17 7.89
C SER A 51 10.45 1.30 7.52
N GLY A 52 10.30 1.64 6.25
CA GLY A 52 9.97 3.02 5.86
C GLY A 52 8.57 3.44 6.35
N GLY A 53 8.30 4.75 6.35
CA GLY A 53 7.00 5.31 6.75
C GLY A 53 5.93 5.26 5.67
N LEU A 54 4.66 5.46 6.05
CA LEU A 54 3.52 5.64 5.14
C LEU A 54 3.18 7.12 5.01
N TRP A 55 2.91 7.56 3.77
CA TRP A 55 2.60 8.94 3.47
C TRP A 55 1.31 9.01 2.65
N LEU A 56 0.37 9.83 3.12
CA LEU A 56 -0.85 10.16 2.41
C LEU A 56 -0.84 11.66 2.12
N LEU A 57 -0.83 12.04 0.84
CA LEU A 57 -0.70 13.41 0.37
C LEU A 57 -1.97 13.83 -0.39
N TRP A 58 -2.48 15.03 -0.14
CA TRP A 58 -3.66 15.52 -0.87
C TRP A 58 -3.76 17.03 -0.95
N ASN A 59 -4.55 17.50 -1.92
CA ASN A 59 -4.97 18.90 -2.04
C ASN A 59 -6.35 19.10 -1.43
N LYS A 60 -6.43 19.86 -0.34
CA LYS A 60 -7.66 20.13 0.40
C LYS A 60 -8.72 20.86 -0.42
N SER A 61 -8.32 21.60 -1.45
CA SER A 61 -9.24 22.24 -2.41
C SER A 61 -9.97 21.25 -3.32
N GLU A 62 -9.46 20.02 -3.45
CA GLU A 62 -10.00 19.00 -4.35
C GLU A 62 -10.54 17.78 -3.60
N VAL A 63 -9.95 17.44 -2.46
CA VAL A 63 -10.26 16.24 -1.67
C VAL A 63 -10.23 16.60 -0.18
N ASP A 64 -11.25 16.19 0.56
CA ASP A 64 -11.28 16.26 2.04
C ASP A 64 -11.13 14.84 2.61
N LEU A 65 -10.40 14.72 3.71
CA LEU A 65 -10.22 13.45 4.42
C LEU A 65 -10.87 13.55 5.81
N ARG A 66 -11.71 12.57 6.15
CA ARG A 66 -12.41 12.51 7.44
C ARG A 66 -12.29 11.14 8.09
N ALA A 67 -12.60 11.08 9.38
CA ALA A 67 -12.60 9.86 10.20
C ALA A 67 -11.32 9.02 10.00
N THR A 68 -10.16 9.69 10.03
CA THR A 68 -8.87 9.06 9.80
C THR A 68 -8.50 8.16 10.98
N SER A 69 -8.18 6.90 10.69
CA SER A 69 -7.56 5.95 11.62
C SER A 69 -6.17 5.62 11.13
N VAL A 70 -5.20 5.58 12.04
CA VAL A 70 -3.79 5.40 11.72
C VAL A 70 -3.20 4.35 12.62
N SER A 71 -2.57 3.35 12.00
CA SER A 71 -1.76 2.34 12.67
C SER A 71 -0.34 2.40 12.12
N ARG A 72 0.57 1.59 12.68
CA ARG A 72 1.91 1.42 12.09
C ARG A 72 1.90 0.70 10.73
N TRP A 73 0.78 0.08 10.37
CA TRP A 73 0.63 -0.73 9.16
C TRP A 73 -0.26 -0.10 8.10
N GLY A 74 -1.06 0.90 8.48
CA GLY A 74 -2.03 1.49 7.56
C GLY A 74 -2.52 2.88 7.96
N ILE A 75 -2.99 3.60 6.95
CA ILE A 75 -3.78 4.81 7.06
C ILE A 75 -5.14 4.49 6.45
N HIS A 76 -6.21 4.67 7.23
CA HIS A 76 -7.58 4.50 6.78
C HIS A 76 -8.28 5.85 6.86
N ALA A 77 -8.94 6.28 5.78
CA ALA A 77 -9.58 7.59 5.72
C ALA A 77 -10.85 7.54 4.88
N VAL A 78 -11.90 8.23 5.33
CA VAL A 78 -13.04 8.53 4.49
C VAL A 78 -12.66 9.67 3.55
N VAL A 79 -12.65 9.39 2.26
CA VAL A 79 -12.33 10.32 1.19
C VAL A 79 -13.61 10.98 0.70
N ILE A 80 -13.62 12.32 0.69
CA ILE A 80 -14.74 13.12 0.22
C ILE A 80 -14.24 13.98 -0.93
N VAL A 81 -14.83 13.79 -2.10
CA VAL A 81 -14.56 14.58 -3.31
C VAL A 81 -15.84 15.31 -3.71
N PRO A 82 -15.80 16.62 -3.99
CA PRO A 82 -16.97 17.36 -4.43
C PRO A 82 -17.65 16.71 -5.64
N GLY A 83 -18.94 16.44 -5.55
CA GLY A 83 -19.73 15.82 -6.62
C GLY A 83 -19.62 14.30 -6.75
N ALA A 84 -18.85 13.62 -5.88
CA ALA A 84 -18.75 12.17 -5.83
C ALA A 84 -19.33 11.61 -4.53
N LYS A 85 -19.70 10.31 -4.53
CA LYS A 85 -20.03 9.60 -3.29
C LYS A 85 -18.76 9.43 -2.43
N PRO A 86 -18.86 9.58 -1.11
CA PRO A 86 -17.75 9.24 -0.21
C PRO A 86 -17.35 7.77 -0.36
N TRP A 87 -16.08 7.49 -0.13
CA TRP A 87 -15.50 6.15 -0.13
C TRP A 87 -14.38 6.07 0.91
N VAL A 88 -14.01 4.88 1.33
CA VAL A 88 -12.93 4.65 2.29
C VAL A 88 -11.65 4.28 1.55
N LEU A 89 -10.56 4.99 1.82
CA LEU A 89 -9.21 4.63 1.42
C LEU A 89 -8.53 3.88 2.56
N SER A 90 -7.99 2.71 2.27
CA SER A 90 -7.01 2.01 3.11
C SER A 90 -5.67 1.95 2.41
N SER A 91 -4.73 2.78 2.84
CA SER A 91 -3.34 2.74 2.42
C SER A 91 -2.57 1.84 3.38
N VAL A 92 -2.07 0.68 2.94
CA VAL A 92 -1.46 -0.31 3.83
C VAL A 92 -0.06 -0.76 3.40
N TYR A 93 0.76 -1.13 4.38
CA TYR A 93 2.04 -1.80 4.18
C TYR A 93 2.13 -3.00 5.12
N ALA A 94 1.95 -4.19 4.54
CA ALA A 94 2.01 -5.45 5.26
C ALA A 94 3.45 -5.91 5.53
N SER A 95 3.65 -6.65 6.61
CA SER A 95 4.96 -7.25 6.91
C SER A 95 5.21 -8.52 6.09
N ASN A 96 6.48 -8.82 5.80
CA ASN A 96 6.91 -10.15 5.34
C ASN A 96 6.65 -11.24 6.39
N ASN A 97 6.57 -10.87 7.67
CA ASN A 97 6.26 -11.80 8.75
C ASN A 97 4.74 -12.05 8.82
N PRO A 98 4.27 -13.30 8.62
CA PRO A 98 2.85 -13.62 8.64
C PRO A 98 2.13 -13.20 9.94
N LYS A 99 2.83 -13.27 11.09
CA LYS A 99 2.24 -12.90 12.39
C LYS A 99 1.90 -11.40 12.45
N PHE A 100 2.77 -10.55 11.92
CA PHE A 100 2.53 -9.11 11.90
C PHE A 100 1.57 -8.71 10.77
N ARG A 101 1.62 -9.42 9.65
CA ARG A 101 0.70 -9.21 8.52
C ARG A 101 -0.76 -9.47 8.89
N GLN A 102 -1.03 -10.41 9.80
CA GLN A 102 -2.37 -10.63 10.35
C GLN A 102 -3.01 -9.37 10.95
N GLN A 103 -2.21 -8.43 11.46
CA GLN A 103 -2.74 -7.16 12.00
C GLN A 103 -3.35 -6.31 10.88
N VAL A 104 -2.73 -6.28 9.70
CA VAL A 104 -3.27 -5.58 8.51
C VAL A 104 -4.58 -6.22 8.05
N TRP A 105 -4.66 -7.55 8.07
CA TRP A 105 -5.88 -8.27 7.71
C TRP A 105 -7.03 -7.95 8.65
N ASN A 106 -6.75 -7.90 9.95
CA ASN A 106 -7.74 -7.51 10.93
C ASN A 106 -8.19 -6.06 10.70
N GLU A 107 -7.26 -5.12 10.47
CA GLU A 107 -7.58 -3.72 10.16
C GLU A 107 -8.49 -3.61 8.92
N LEU A 108 -8.16 -4.31 7.83
CA LEU A 108 -8.97 -4.32 6.62
C LEU A 108 -10.37 -4.91 6.84
N GLN A 109 -10.50 -5.97 7.64
CA GLN A 109 -11.80 -6.56 7.95
C GLN A 109 -12.70 -5.56 8.70
N HIS A 110 -12.19 -4.91 9.75
CA HIS A 110 -12.97 -3.90 10.48
C HIS A 110 -13.35 -2.72 9.58
N VAL A 111 -12.44 -2.28 8.70
CA VAL A 111 -12.74 -1.20 7.76
C VAL A 111 -13.78 -1.63 6.72
N SER A 112 -13.79 -2.90 6.31
CA SER A 112 -14.77 -3.44 5.36
C SER A 112 -16.19 -3.56 5.94
N GLU A 113 -16.36 -3.48 7.26
CA GLU A 113 -17.67 -3.44 7.91
C GLU A 113 -18.36 -2.06 7.80
N ILE A 114 -17.60 -1.03 7.41
CA ILE A 114 -18.16 0.30 7.14
C ILE A 114 -19.02 0.20 5.88
N ASP A 115 -20.29 0.62 5.97
CA ASP A 115 -21.23 0.68 4.84
C ASP A 115 -20.87 1.81 3.86
N CYS A 116 -19.74 1.64 3.17
CA CYS A 116 -19.15 2.60 2.26
C CYS A 116 -18.17 1.88 1.31
N PRO A 117 -18.09 2.26 0.02
CA PRO A 117 -17.14 1.64 -0.90
C PRO A 117 -15.71 1.76 -0.40
N LEU A 118 -14.94 0.68 -0.45
CA LEU A 118 -13.58 0.56 0.06
C LEU A 118 -12.60 0.39 -1.10
N GLY A 119 -11.60 1.27 -1.14
CA GLY A 119 -10.39 1.12 -1.94
C GLY A 119 -9.19 0.83 -1.04
N VAL A 120 -8.50 -0.28 -1.29
CA VAL A 120 -7.24 -0.63 -0.63
C VAL A 120 -6.10 -0.45 -1.63
N ILE A 121 -5.07 0.30 -1.24
CA ILE A 121 -3.82 0.41 -2.00
C ILE A 121 -2.67 0.10 -1.06
N GLY A 122 -1.77 -0.76 -1.48
CA GLY A 122 -0.74 -1.20 -0.54
C GLY A 122 0.25 -2.19 -1.12
N ASP A 123 1.38 -2.31 -0.44
CA ASP A 123 2.24 -3.49 -0.55
C ASP A 123 1.76 -4.51 0.48
N LEU A 124 1.21 -5.60 -0.02
CA LEU A 124 0.61 -6.66 0.79
C LEU A 124 1.62 -7.74 1.16
N ASN A 125 2.81 -7.75 0.54
CA ASN A 125 3.84 -8.76 0.76
C ASN A 125 3.37 -10.21 0.66
N VAL A 126 2.31 -10.45 -0.13
CA VAL A 126 1.75 -11.76 -0.45
C VAL A 126 1.27 -11.78 -1.89
N LEU A 127 1.33 -12.94 -2.53
CA LEU A 127 0.88 -13.12 -3.90
C LEU A 127 -0.65 -13.29 -3.93
N HIS A 128 -1.33 -12.66 -4.89
CA HIS A 128 -2.75 -12.90 -5.15
C HIS A 128 -2.96 -14.06 -6.14
N SER A 129 -2.11 -14.16 -7.16
CA SER A 129 -2.22 -15.15 -8.24
C SER A 129 -0.90 -15.90 -8.45
N LEU A 130 -0.97 -17.15 -8.93
CA LEU A 130 0.23 -17.87 -9.37
C LEU A 130 0.97 -17.12 -10.49
N SER A 131 0.24 -16.30 -11.24
CA SER A 131 0.78 -15.47 -12.31
C SER A 131 1.49 -14.19 -11.82
N ASP A 132 1.43 -13.90 -10.51
CA ASP A 132 2.07 -12.74 -9.89
C ASP A 132 3.55 -12.99 -9.57
N LYS A 133 4.10 -14.16 -9.87
CA LYS A 133 5.52 -14.48 -9.73
C LYS A 133 6.13 -14.91 -11.06
N LYS A 134 7.36 -14.48 -11.31
CA LYS A 134 8.21 -14.94 -12.43
C LYS A 134 9.61 -15.26 -11.93
N GLY A 135 10.12 -16.41 -12.35
CA GLY A 135 11.44 -16.91 -11.93
C GLY A 135 11.42 -17.52 -10.53
N GLY A 136 12.52 -18.18 -10.16
CA GLY A 136 12.62 -18.90 -8.89
C GLY A 136 11.66 -20.10 -8.79
N ILE A 137 11.30 -20.46 -7.56
CA ILE A 137 10.35 -21.55 -7.28
C ILE A 137 8.93 -21.08 -7.60
N LEU A 138 8.17 -21.89 -8.34
CA LEU A 138 6.78 -21.57 -8.67
C LEU A 138 5.92 -21.54 -7.39
N PRO A 139 5.02 -20.55 -7.25
CA PRO A 139 4.12 -20.50 -6.11
C PRO A 139 3.10 -21.65 -6.20
N THR A 140 2.59 -22.04 -5.04
CA THR A 140 1.52 -23.01 -4.86
C THR A 140 0.21 -22.30 -4.50
N TYR A 141 -0.90 -23.03 -4.53
CA TYR A 141 -2.18 -22.50 -4.05
C TYR A 141 -2.14 -22.11 -2.57
N SER A 142 -1.28 -22.74 -1.76
CA SER A 142 -1.10 -22.38 -0.36
C SER A 142 -0.53 -20.97 -0.21
N ASP A 143 0.39 -20.57 -1.09
CA ASP A 143 1.08 -19.27 -1.03
C ASP A 143 0.13 -18.10 -1.33
N ILE A 144 -0.88 -18.32 -2.17
CA ILE A 144 -1.86 -17.29 -2.54
C ILE A 144 -3.11 -17.31 -1.66
N LYS A 145 -3.32 -18.37 -0.87
CA LYS A 145 -4.56 -18.59 -0.10
C LYS A 145 -4.80 -17.47 0.91
N GLU A 146 -3.73 -16.97 1.51
CA GLU A 146 -3.80 -15.94 2.55
C GLU A 146 -4.49 -14.67 2.05
N LEU A 147 -4.00 -14.08 0.95
CA LEU A 147 -4.58 -12.85 0.40
C LEU A 147 -6.00 -13.08 -0.12
N ASN A 148 -6.21 -14.20 -0.83
CA ASN A 148 -7.52 -14.52 -1.39
C ASN A 148 -8.59 -14.66 -0.30
N ASN A 149 -8.25 -15.24 0.86
CA ASN A 149 -9.20 -15.32 1.97
C ASN A 149 -9.60 -13.94 2.49
N VAL A 150 -8.63 -13.03 2.69
CA VAL A 150 -8.90 -11.68 3.19
C VAL A 150 -9.73 -10.89 2.17
N MET A 151 -9.39 -11.01 0.89
CA MET A 151 -10.17 -10.40 -0.20
C MET A 151 -11.61 -10.89 -0.18
N ASN A 152 -11.84 -12.20 -0.05
CA ASN A 152 -13.19 -12.76 -0.01
C ASN A 152 -13.99 -12.26 1.22
N VAL A 153 -13.36 -12.20 2.40
CA VAL A 153 -14.02 -11.69 3.62
C VAL A 153 -14.41 -10.22 3.46
N CYS A 154 -13.55 -9.40 2.86
CA CYS A 154 -13.78 -7.97 2.69
C CYS A 154 -14.54 -7.62 1.38
N ASN A 155 -14.98 -8.64 0.63
CA ASN A 155 -15.59 -8.51 -0.70
C ASN A 155 -14.74 -7.69 -1.71
N LEU A 156 -13.42 -7.81 -1.63
CA LEU A 156 -12.48 -7.04 -2.44
C LEU A 156 -12.12 -7.76 -3.74
N MET A 157 -12.01 -6.98 -4.82
CA MET A 157 -11.55 -7.41 -6.13
C MET A 157 -10.24 -6.71 -6.50
N ASP A 158 -9.27 -7.47 -7.01
CA ASP A 158 -8.00 -6.92 -7.49
C ASP A 158 -8.17 -6.20 -8.83
N LYS A 159 -7.97 -4.89 -8.83
CA LYS A 159 -7.89 -4.07 -10.04
C LYS A 159 -6.44 -4.06 -10.50
N LYS A 160 -6.16 -4.86 -11.53
CA LYS A 160 -4.83 -4.88 -12.15
C LYS A 160 -4.47 -3.46 -12.64
N PRO A 161 -3.32 -2.92 -12.22
CA PRO A 161 -2.92 -1.58 -12.64
C PRO A 161 -2.67 -1.57 -14.15
N GLY A 162 -2.91 -0.44 -14.80
CA GLY A 162 -2.49 -0.21 -16.19
C GLY A 162 -0.97 -0.07 -16.39
N GLY A 163 -0.19 -0.26 -15.32
CA GLY A 163 1.26 -0.07 -15.26
C GLY A 163 2.07 -1.38 -15.23
N PRO A 164 3.29 -1.36 -14.65
CA PRO A 164 4.15 -2.54 -14.56
C PRO A 164 3.45 -3.73 -13.88
N ARG A 165 3.53 -4.90 -14.51
CA ARG A 165 2.93 -6.13 -13.98
C ARG A 165 3.52 -6.56 -12.64
N PHE A 166 4.81 -6.37 -12.42
CA PHE A 166 5.52 -6.76 -11.20
C PHE A 166 5.97 -5.50 -10.47
N THR A 167 5.80 -5.50 -9.14
CA THR A 167 6.12 -4.36 -8.27
C THR A 167 7.41 -4.57 -7.49
N TRP A 168 7.96 -5.79 -7.51
CA TRP A 168 9.20 -6.14 -6.84
C TRP A 168 10.13 -6.97 -7.75
N THR A 169 11.44 -6.83 -7.53
CA THR A 169 12.48 -7.62 -8.21
C THR A 169 13.67 -7.79 -7.29
N ASN A 170 14.26 -9.00 -7.28
CA ASN A 170 15.51 -9.26 -6.57
C ASN A 170 16.74 -8.64 -7.27
N LYS A 171 16.54 -7.96 -8.42
CA LYS A 171 17.57 -7.30 -9.25
C LYS A 171 18.72 -8.20 -9.73
N GLN A 172 18.59 -9.51 -9.59
CA GLN A 172 19.56 -10.46 -10.11
C GLN A 172 19.43 -10.54 -11.64
N VAL A 173 20.51 -10.93 -12.30
CA VAL A 173 20.58 -11.04 -13.77
C VAL A 173 20.28 -12.46 -14.27
N ARG A 174 19.80 -12.57 -15.51
CA ARG A 174 19.53 -13.83 -16.23
C ARG A 174 18.58 -14.76 -15.46
N GLY A 175 18.86 -16.07 -15.44
CA GLY A 175 18.00 -17.09 -14.82
C GLY A 175 17.85 -17.01 -13.30
N ARG A 176 18.54 -16.07 -12.64
CA ARG A 176 18.40 -15.81 -11.19
C ARG A 176 17.43 -14.66 -10.89
N ASN A 177 16.95 -13.95 -11.91
CA ASN A 177 15.99 -12.88 -11.72
C ASN A 177 14.65 -13.43 -11.23
N ILE A 178 14.17 -12.87 -10.12
CA ILE A 178 12.84 -13.14 -9.58
C ILE A 178 12.08 -11.82 -9.56
N GLN A 179 10.85 -11.85 -10.06
CA GLN A 179 9.94 -10.72 -10.07
C GLN A 179 8.61 -11.12 -9.45
N GLU A 180 8.06 -10.25 -8.62
CA GLU A 180 6.81 -10.47 -7.91
C GLU A 180 5.92 -9.25 -7.98
N ARG A 181 4.61 -9.48 -7.98
CA ARG A 181 3.61 -8.46 -7.76
C ARG A 181 3.10 -8.61 -6.34
N LEU A 182 3.51 -7.66 -5.50
CA LEU A 182 3.16 -7.57 -4.08
C LEU A 182 2.32 -6.31 -3.80
N GLY A 183 2.39 -5.33 -4.70
CA GLY A 183 1.56 -4.13 -4.67
C GLY A 183 0.22 -4.36 -5.35
N HIS A 184 -0.86 -4.04 -4.66
CA HIS A 184 -2.23 -4.25 -5.12
C HIS A 184 -3.09 -2.98 -4.98
N LEU A 185 -4.05 -2.85 -5.91
CA LEU A 185 -5.18 -1.95 -5.80
C LEU A 185 -6.42 -2.83 -5.73
N LEU A 186 -7.03 -2.94 -4.56
CA LEU A 186 -8.21 -3.75 -4.32
C LEU A 186 -9.41 -2.84 -4.09
N VAL A 187 -10.58 -3.20 -4.61
CA VAL A 187 -11.80 -2.40 -4.41
C VAL A 187 -13.01 -3.29 -4.18
N ASN A 188 -13.99 -2.82 -3.41
CA ASN A 188 -15.35 -3.36 -3.41
C ASN A 188 -16.35 -2.30 -3.95
N GLU A 189 -17.59 -2.73 -4.19
CA GLU A 189 -18.68 -1.89 -4.72
C GLU A 189 -19.73 -1.58 -3.64
#